data_AF-A0A1F3X6C1-F1
#
_entry.id   AF-A0A1F3X6C1-F1
#
_cell.length_a   1.000
_cell.length_b   1.000
_cell.length_c   1.000
_cell.angle_alpha   90.00
_cell.angle_beta   90.00
_cell.angle_gamma   90.00
#
_symmetry.space_group_name_H-M   'P 1'
#
loop_
_entity.id
_entity.type
_entity.pdbx_description
1 polymer ?
#
loop_
_entity_poly.entity_id
_entity_poly.type
_entity_poly.pdbx_seq_one_letter_code
_entity_poly.pdbx_strand_id
1 'polypeptide(L)' 'MHLFRINHVGAPLLSPPSVKVIGANGQISLGKQFAGRQVLVEEQAPGVWLVRTATVIPDNERWLHEPQAAADIQRALEWA' A
#
# COMPACT_ATOMS: atom_id res chain seq x y z
N MET A 1 -39.38 22.15 -9.40
CA MET A 1 -37.92 22.31 -9.28
C MET A 1 -37.38 21.04 -8.65
N HIS A 2 -36.86 20.11 -9.46
CA HIS A 2 -36.43 18.79 -9.00
C HIS A 2 -35.01 18.89 -8.41
N LEU A 3 -34.88 18.69 -7.10
CA LEU A 3 -33.59 18.66 -6.41
C LEU A 3 -32.97 17.27 -6.58
N PHE A 4 -32.00 17.15 -7.50
CA PHE A 4 -31.13 15.97 -7.58
C PHE A 4 -30.29 15.89 -6.30
N ARG A 5 -30.55 14.88 -5.46
CA ARG A 5 -29.62 14.50 -4.40
C ARG A 5 -28.47 13.70 -5.03
N ILE A 6 -27.27 14.28 -5.00
CA ILE A 6 -26.04 13.56 -5.28
C ILE A 6 -25.86 12.54 -4.15
N ASN A 7 -25.89 11.25 -4.48
CA ASN A 7 -25.48 10.18 -3.57
C ASN A 7 -24.00 10.38 -3.25
N HIS A 8 -23.69 10.83 -2.04
CA HIS A 8 -22.33 10.85 -1.54
C HIS A 8 -21.91 9.38 -1.34
N VAL A 9 -21.09 8.87 -2.25
CA VAL A 9 -20.36 7.62 -2.03
C VAL A 9 -19.51 7.86 -0.77
N GLY A 10 -19.79 7.13 0.30
CA GLY A 10 -19.09 7.29 1.57
C GLY A 10 -17.60 7.07 1.34
N ALA A 11 -16.79 8.11 1.57
CA ALA A 11 -15.35 7.93 1.64
C ALA A 11 -15.04 6.87 2.71
N PRO A 12 -14.08 5.95 2.48
CA PRO A 12 -13.70 5.00 3.52
C PRO A 12 -13.35 5.79 4.78
N LEU A 13 -13.90 5.37 5.92
CA LEU A 13 -13.65 6.00 7.21
C LEU A 13 -12.15 5.96 7.49
N LEU A 14 -11.45 7.04 7.17
CA LEU A 14 -10.05 7.22 7.53
C LEU A 14 -9.99 7.19 9.05
N SER A 15 -9.10 6.37 9.61
CA SER A 15 -8.84 6.42 11.04
C SER A 15 -8.40 7.84 11.40
N PRO A 16 -8.90 8.42 12.50
CA PRO A 16 -8.48 9.75 12.93
C PRO A 16 -6.95 9.76 13.15
N PRO A 17 -6.30 10.92 12.93
CA PRO A 17 -4.87 11.04 13.17
C PRO A 17 -4.56 10.70 14.63
N SER A 18 -3.44 10.00 14.86
CA SER A 18 -2.96 9.67 16.20
C SER A 18 -1.55 10.21 16.40
N VAL A 19 -1.29 10.74 17.59
CA VAL A 19 0.06 11.17 17.98
C VAL A 19 0.87 9.93 18.36
N LYS A 20 2.08 9.83 17.80
CA LYS A 20 3.04 8.76 18.10
C LYS A 20 4.39 9.39 18.41
N VAL A 21 5.16 8.73 19.27
CA VAL A 21 6.52 9.15 19.63
C VAL A 21 7.51 8.43 18.73
N ILE A 22 8.50 9.18 18.23
CA ILE A 22 9.70 8.60 17.61
C ILE A 22 10.62 8.15 18.75
N GLY A 23 10.91 6.85 18.80
CA GLY A 23 11.81 6.28 19.80
C GLY A 23 13.24 6.80 19.65
N ALA A 24 14.08 6.61 20.67
CA ALA A 24 15.47 7.08 20.67
C ALA A 24 16.34 6.53 19.52
N ASN A 25 15.90 5.43 18.88
CA ASN A 25 16.54 4.83 17.71
C ASN A 25 15.87 5.20 16.37
N GLY A 26 14.97 6.20 16.36
CA GLY A 26 14.29 6.66 15.15
C GLY A 26 13.04 5.87 14.74
N GLN A 27 12.55 4.94 15.56
CA GLN A 27 11.40 4.09 15.19
C GLN A 27 10.06 4.72 15.52
N ILE A 28 9.06 4.49 14.66
CA ILE A 28 7.64 4.81 14.89
C ILE A 28 6.82 3.52 14.82
N SER A 29 6.05 3.20 15.86
CA SER A 29 5.19 2.02 15.86
C SER A 29 3.81 2.31 15.25
N LEU A 30 3.53 1.79 14.06
CA LEU A 30 2.23 1.99 13.37
C LEU A 30 1.11 1.03 13.85
N GLY A 31 1.49 -0.08 14.48
CA GLY A 31 0.57 -1.09 15.02
C GLY A 31 0.82 -2.48 14.43
N LYS A 32 0.41 -3.53 15.16
CA LYS A 32 0.73 -4.93 14.83
C LYS A 32 0.12 -5.39 13.50
N GLN A 33 -1.00 -4.81 13.06
CA GLN A 33 -1.62 -5.12 11.76
C GLN A 33 -0.72 -4.81 10.55
N PHE A 34 0.34 -4.01 10.75
CA PHE A 34 1.32 -3.67 9.72
C PHE A 34 2.68 -4.36 9.89
N ALA A 35 2.82 -5.26 10.88
CA ALA A 35 4.07 -5.96 11.12
C ALA A 35 4.51 -6.76 9.88
N GLY A 36 5.81 -6.71 9.58
CA GLY A 36 6.42 -7.41 8.44
C GLY A 36 6.14 -6.80 7.06
N ARG A 37 5.29 -5.76 6.96
CA ARG A 37 5.04 -5.07 5.68
C ARG A 37 6.19 -4.13 5.34
N GLN A 38 6.57 -4.12 4.06
CA GLN A 38 7.45 -3.09 3.53
C GLN A 38 6.63 -1.82 3.25
N VAL A 39 7.22 -0.68 3.59
CA VAL A 39 6.59 0.63 3.38
C VAL A 39 7.58 1.56 2.71
N LEU A 40 7.06 2.40 1.83
CA LEU A 40 7.77 3.55 1.31
C LEU A 40 7.58 4.72 2.28
N VAL A 41 8.68 5.40 2.59
CA VAL A 41 8.70 6.59 3.46
C VAL A 41 9.31 7.74 2.65
N GLU A 42 8.54 8.80 2.46
CA GLU A 42 8.99 10.01 1.75
C GLU A 42 8.79 11.24 2.62
N GLU A 43 9.79 12.12 2.65
CA GLU A 43 9.64 13.47 3.18
C GLU A 43 9.12 14.40 2.07
N GLN A 44 7.87 14.85 2.20
CA GLN A 44 7.20 15.71 1.22
C GLN A 44 7.54 17.20 1.45
N ALA A 45 7.89 17.55 2.69
CA ALA A 45 8.35 18.85 3.14
C ALA A 45 9.09 18.67 4.49
N PRO A 46 9.87 19.66 4.97
CA PRO A 46 10.54 19.55 6.26
C PRO A 46 9.59 19.15 7.39
N GLY A 47 9.80 17.97 7.97
CA GLY A 47 8.97 17.46 9.07
C GLY A 47 7.62 16.85 8.64
N VAL A 48 7.37 16.69 7.34
CA VAL A 48 6.14 16.10 6.79
C VAL A 48 6.49 14.82 6.03
N TRP A 49 6.10 13.69 6.59
CA TRP A 49 6.34 12.38 5.99
C TRP A 49 5.05 11.72 5.50
N LEU A 50 5.16 11.04 4.35
CA LEU A 50 4.12 10.18 3.81
C LEU A 50 4.62 8.73 3.86
N VAL A 51 3.85 7.87 4.52
CA VAL A 51 4.13 6.42 4.62
C VAL A 51 3.07 5.65 3.84
N ARG A 52 3.50 4.84 2.87
CA ARG A 52 2.61 4.03 2.02
C ARG A 52 3.06 2.58 2.04
N THR A 53 2.13 1.63 2.10
CA THR A 53 2.47 0.21 1.92
C THR A 53 2.95 -0.03 0.49
N ALA A 54 4.00 -0.81 0.32
CA ALA A 54 4.54 -1.18 -0.98
C ALA A 54 4.63 -2.69 -1.13
N THR A 55 4.36 -3.19 -2.33
CA THR A 55 4.77 -4.54 -2.73
C THR A 55 6.15 -4.43 -3.34
N VAL A 56 7.13 -5.09 -2.73
CA VAL A 56 8.49 -5.16 -3.28
C VAL A 56 8.64 -6.46 -4.04
N ILE A 57 8.98 -6.33 -5.32
CA ILE A 57 9.26 -7.44 -6.21
C ILE A 57 10.79 -7.51 -6.36
N PRO A 58 11.43 -8.57 -5.84
CA PRO A 58 12.84 -8.85 -6.09
C PRO A 58 13.18 -8.82 -7.58
N ASP A 59 14.36 -8.35 -7.95
CA ASP A 59 14.70 -8.15 -9.35
C ASP A 59 14.69 -9.46 -10.15
N ASN A 60 15.16 -10.55 -9.54
CA ASN A 60 15.10 -11.91 -10.09
C ASN A 60 13.68 -12.49 -10.20
N GLU A 61 12.67 -11.85 -9.63
CA GLU A 61 11.26 -12.23 -9.71
C GLU A 61 10.46 -11.29 -10.63
N ARG A 62 11.05 -10.17 -11.08
CA ARG A 62 10.41 -9.19 -11.96
C ARG A 62 9.88 -9.81 -13.24
N TRP A 63 10.60 -10.80 -13.80
CA TRP A 63 10.21 -11.48 -15.03
C TRP A 63 8.85 -12.18 -14.93
N LEU A 64 8.43 -12.63 -13.73
CA LEU A 64 7.11 -13.26 -13.52
C LEU A 64 5.95 -12.31 -13.81
N HIS A 65 6.20 -11.01 -13.74
CA HIS A 65 5.21 -9.97 -13.99
C HIS A 65 5.17 -9.52 -15.46
N GLU A 66 6.05 -10.03 -16.32
CA GLU A 66 5.97 -9.78 -17.75
C GLU A 66 4.76 -10.51 -18.35
N PRO A 67 3.98 -9.87 -19.26
CA PRO A 67 2.73 -10.46 -19.77
C PRO A 67 2.90 -11.86 -20.36
N GLN A 68 4.01 -12.11 -21.05
CA GLN A 68 4.30 -13.39 -21.68
C GLN A 68 4.57 -14.48 -20.63
N ALA A 69 5.46 -14.21 -19.67
CA ALA A 69 5.79 -15.15 -18.61
C ALA A 69 4.55 -15.51 -17.77
N ALA A 70 3.73 -14.51 -17.42
CA ALA A 70 2.49 -14.74 -16.68
C ALA A 70 1.50 -15.62 -17.47
N ALA A 71 1.33 -15.37 -18.78
CA ALA A 71 0.44 -16.16 -19.63
C ALA A 71 0.94 -17.62 -19.80
N ASP A 72 2.25 -17.80 -19.90
CA ASP A 72 2.85 -19.13 -20.05
C ASP A 72 2.70 -19.97 -18.76
N ILE A 73 2.89 -19.35 -17.59
CA ILE A 73 2.65 -20.00 -16.29
C ILE A 73 1.17 -20.36 -16.15
N GLN A 74 0.25 -19.46 -16.50
CA GLN A 74 -1.19 -19.74 -16.40
C GLN A 74 -1.60 -20.94 -17.27
N ARG A 75 -1.08 -21.00 -18.51
CA ARG A 75 -1.34 -22.13 -19.42
C ARG A 75 -0.77 -23.44 -18.87
N ALA A 76 0.40 -23.41 -18.24
CA ALA A 76 0.98 -24.59 -17.61
C ALA A 76 0.15 -25.08 -16.41
N LEU A 77 -0.41 -24.17 -15.61
CA LEU A 77 -1.30 -24.50 -14.50
C LEU A 77 -2.63 -25.14 -14.96
N GLU A 78 -3.14 -24.79 -16.14
CA GLU A 78 -4.35 -25.38 -16.71
C GLU A 78 -4.18 -26.86 -17.10
N TRP A 79 -2.94 -27.34 -17.27
CA TRP A 79 -2.63 -28.73 -17.64
C TRP A 79 -2.26 -29.62 -16.45
N ALA A 80 -2.14 -29.06 -15.25
CA ALA A 80 -1.81 -29.76 -14.01
C ALA A 80 -3.07 -30.27 -13.29
#